data_AF-G0JMT7-F1
#
_entry.id   AF-G0JMT7-F1
#
_cell.length_a   1.000
_cell.length_b   1.000
_cell.length_c   1.000
_cell.angle_alpha   90.00
_cell.angle_beta   90.00
_cell.angle_gamma   90.00
#
_symmetry.space_group_name_H-M   'P 1'
#
loop_
_entity.id
_entity.type
_entity.pdbx_description
1 polymer ?
#
loop_
_entity_poly.entity_id
_entity_poly.type
_entity_poly.pdbx_seq_one_letter_code
_entity_poly.pdbx_strand_id
1 'polypeptide(L)' 'MTPLIYVVLVLIIVGVVLWLINSFLPMASSIKTILNIVVVIVVIMWLLSFFGIFHLHSG' A
#
# COMPACT_ATOMS: atom_id res chain seq x y z
N MET A 1 14.65 5.41 13.93
CA MET A 1 13.50 4.51 13.66
C MET A 1 14.00 3.50 12.65
N THR A 2 13.96 2.19 12.93
CA THR A 2 14.46 1.19 11.98
C THR A 2 13.58 1.22 10.72
N PRO A 3 14.16 1.33 9.52
CA PRO A 3 13.43 1.59 8.27
C PRO A 3 12.36 0.53 7.96
N LEU A 4 12.56 -0.69 8.48
CA LEU A 4 11.60 -1.79 8.40
C LEU A 4 10.27 -1.49 9.11
N ILE A 5 10.32 -0.84 10.28
CA ILE A 5 9.11 -0.50 11.06
C ILE A 5 8.25 0.49 10.26
N TYR A 6 8.86 1.46 9.60
CA TYR A 6 8.13 2.44 8.79
C TYR A 6 7.37 1.79 7.63
N VAL A 7 8.02 0.89 6.88
CA VAL A 7 7.39 0.17 5.76
C VAL A 7 6.21 -0.68 6.24
N VAL A 8 6.38 -1.42 7.34
CA VAL A 8 5.30 -2.23 7.93
C VAL A 8 4.13 -1.34 8.36
N LEU A 9 4.41 -0.19 8.98
CA LEU A 9 3.38 0.74 9.43
C LEU A 9 2.59 1.33 8.25
N VAL A 10 3.27 1.68 7.15
CA VAL A 10 2.62 2.16 5.92
C VAL A 10 1.73 1.08 5.30
N LEU A 11 2.19 -0.17 5.23
CA LEU A 11 1.38 -1.28 4.72
C LEU A 11 0.12 -1.52 5.57
N ILE A 12 0.23 -1.42 6.89
CA ILE A 12 -0.91 -1.51 7.80
C ILE A 12 -1.90 -0.37 7.54
N ILE A 13 -1.41 0.88 7.44
CA ILE A 13 -2.28 2.05 7.16
C ILE A 13 -3.01 1.86 5.84
N VAL A 14 -2.30 1.49 4.76
CA VAL A 14 -2.90 1.29 3.44
C VAL A 14 -3.92 0.15 3.47
N GLY A 15 -3.62 -0.96 4.15
CA GLY A 15 -4.54 -2.08 4.32
C GLY A 15 -5.81 -1.71 5.08
N VAL A 16 -5.69 -0.95 6.18
CA VAL A 16 -6.83 -0.45 6.96
C VAL A 16 -7.67 0.52 6.14
N VAL A 17 -7.05 1.45 5.41
CA VAL A 17 -7.75 2.40 4.53
C VAL A 17 -8.52 1.65 3.44
N LEU A 18 -7.90 0.66 2.79
CA LEU A 18 -8.58 -0.14 1.77
C LEU A 18 -9.76 -0.91 2.34
N TRP A 19 -9.60 -1.52 3.51
CA TRP A 19 -10.66 -2.24 4.20
C TRP A 19 -11.81 -1.30 4.59
N LEU A 20 -11.51 -0.08 5.02
CA LEU A 20 -12.48 0.95 5.33
C LEU A 20 -13.27 1.34 4.08
N ILE A 21 -12.58 1.69 3.00
CA ILE A 21 -13.21 2.05 1.73
C ILE A 21 -14.15 0.92 1.27
N ASN A 22 -13.69 -0.32 1.35
CA ASN A 22 -14.47 -1.49 0.96
C ASN A 22 -15.66 -1.81 1.89
N SER A 23 -15.58 -1.46 3.18
CA SER A 23 -16.61 -1.77 4.17
C SER A 23 -17.67 -0.67 4.30
N PHE A 24 -17.29 0.59 4.09
CA PHE A 24 -18.17 1.75 4.25
C PHE A 24 -18.77 2.24 2.93
N LEU A 25 -18.15 1.94 1.78
CA LEU A 25 -18.73 2.23 0.47
C LEU A 25 -19.27 0.93 -0.15
N PRO A 26 -20.60 0.72 -0.18
CA PRO A 26 -21.21 -0.38 -0.93
C PRO A 26 -21.00 -0.14 -2.43
N MET A 27 -19.88 -0.61 -2.96
CA MET A 27 -19.53 -0.52 -4.38
C MET A 27 -20.09 -1.71 -5.16
N ALA A 28 -20.56 -1.42 -6.38
CA ALA A 28 -20.87 -2.45 -7.35
C ALA A 28 -19.64 -3.35 -7.60
N SER A 29 -19.88 -4.65 -7.78
CA SER A 29 -18.83 -5.69 -7.92
C SER A 29 -17.72 -5.31 -8.92
N SER A 30 -18.07 -4.67 -10.03
CA SER A 30 -17.13 -4.20 -11.05
C SER A 30 -16.18 -3.11 -10.54
N ILE A 31 -16.68 -2.14 -9.78
CA ILE A 31 -15.87 -1.03 -9.24
C ILE A 31 -14.95 -1.53 -8.13
N LYS A 32 -15.43 -2.47 -7.30
CA LYS A 32 -14.64 -3.12 -6.24
C LYS A 32 -13.35 -3.76 -6.79
N THR A 33 -13.49 -4.48 -7.90
CA THR A 33 -12.38 -5.16 -8.57
C THR A 33 -11.35 -4.16 -9.08
N ILE A 34 -11.80 -3.08 -9.74
CA ILE A 34 -10.91 -2.03 -10.27
C ILE A 34 -10.15 -1.34 -9.14
N LEU A 35 -10.83 -0.93 -8.07
CA LEU A 35 -10.21 -0.26 -6.92
C LEU A 35 -9.12 -1.13 -6.28
N ASN A 36 -9.41 -2.41 -6.03
CA ASN A 36 -8.45 -3.32 -5.41
C ASN A 36 -7.21 -3.52 -6.28
N ILE A 37 -7.40 -3.72 -7.59
CA ILE A 37 -6.30 -3.85 -8.56
C ILE A 37 -5.44 -2.57 -8.56
N VAL A 38 -6.07 -1.40 -8.63
CA VAL A 38 -5.37 -0.12 -8.64
C VAL A 38 -4.53 0.06 -7.37
N VAL A 39 -5.11 -0.20 -6.19
CA VAL A 39 -4.36 -0.01 -4.94
C VAL A 39 -3.23 -1.02 -4.79
N VAL A 40 -3.44 -2.28 -5.18
CA VAL A 40 -2.36 -3.28 -5.18
C VAL A 40 -1.21 -2.83 -6.08
N ILE A 41 -1.49 -2.31 -7.28
CA ILE A 41 -0.46 -1.78 -8.20
C ILE A 41 0.28 -0.59 -7.57
N VAL A 42 -0.43 0.35 -6.94
CA VAL A 42 0.17 1.50 -6.25
C VAL A 42 1.10 1.04 -5.12
N VAL A 43 0.67 0.07 -4.32
CA VAL A 43 1.49 -0.50 -3.23
C VAL A 43 2.75 -1.18 -3.77
N ILE A 44 2.64 -1.94 -4.86
CA ILE A 44 3.79 -2.61 -5.50
C ILE A 44 4.78 -1.58 -6.05
N MET A 45 4.31 -0.55 -6.76
CA MET A 45 5.18 0.52 -7.28
C MET A 45 5.86 1.30 -6.14
N TRP A 46 5.15 1.55 -5.05
CA TRP A 46 5.71 2.21 -3.87
C TRP A 46 6.76 1.34 -3.18
N LEU A 47 6.51 0.04 -3.03
CA LEU A 47 7.47 -0.92 -2.48
C LEU A 47 8.72 -1.00 -3.35
N LEU A 48 8.57 -1.18 -4.67
CA LEU A 48 9.70 -1.19 -5.63
C LEU A 48 10.54 0.09 -5.53
N SER A 49 9.88 1.24 -5.41
CA SER A 49 10.55 2.52 -5.20
C SER A 49 11.32 2.50 -3.87
N PHE A 50 10.71 2.10 -2.76
CA PHE A 50 11.38 1.98 -1.46
C PHE A 50 12.59 1.03 -1.50
N PHE A 51 12.45 -0.15 -2.11
CA PHE A 51 13.56 -1.11 -2.22
C PHE A 51 14.70 -0.62 -3.14
N GLY A 52 14.41 0.26 -4.11
CA GLY A 52 15.41 0.84 -5.01
C GLY A 52 16.29 1.94 -4.39
N ILE A 53 15.87 2.58 -3.30
CA ILE A 53 16.58 3.74 -2.70
C ILE A 53 17.26 3.43 -1.35
N PHE A 54 16.88 2.37 -0.65
CA PHE A 54 17.36 2.12 0.72
C PHE A 54 18.66 1.30 0.84
N HIS A 55 19.28 0.85 -0.27
CA HIS A 55 20.50 0.05 -0.18
C HIS A 55 21.81 0.88 -0.14
N LEU A 56 21.83 2.16 -0.51
CA LEU A 56 23.09 2.88 -0.79
C LEU A 56 23.34 4.17 0.01
N HIS A 57 22.49 4.54 0.97
CA HIS A 57 22.70 5.79 1.75
C HIS A 57 22.84 5.59 3.26
N SER A 58 23.50 4.53 3.72
CA SER A 58 24.17 4.61 5.02
C SER A 58 25.57 4.01 4.93
N GLY A 59 26.52 4.87 4.55
CA GLY A 59 27.89 4.75 5.05
C GLY A 59 27.97 5.15 6.52
#